data_AF-A0A6M0QUU4-F1
#
_entry.id   AF-A0A6M0QUU4-F1
#
_cell.length_a   1.000
_cell.length_b   1.000
_cell.length_c   1.000
_cell.angle_alpha   90.00
_cell.angle_beta   90.00
_cell.angle_gamma   90.00
#
_symmetry.space_group_name_H-M   'P 1'
#
loop_
_entity.id
_entity.type
_entity.pdbx_description
1 polymer ?
#
loop_
_entity_poly.entity_id
_entity_poly.type
_entity_poly.pdbx_seq_one_letter_code
_entity_poly.pdbx_strand_id
1 'polypeptide(L)'
;MMDPKSGPVGGVVARLGRFPVIAPEILMPGLVLTALWPLLRVMLDSEVDAFLLAFVVTIALRLAIKAEMLILAASSRIGRRATVVATLAFGPGLLAFLILNGDPTWCQRFLSAYFLVMAAMFLLDVIDGKGHLARRKWPEIDQPGTQRILSQLMVIYHLGMLLANEVLISTSGFGNWLVFLGYAPLISHLVVQSMLAVLRDLEARGGGAA
;
A
#
# COMPACT_ATOMS: atom_id res chain seq x y z
N MET A 1 -25.30 32.15 -30.88
CA MET A 1 -23.86 31.89 -30.75
C MET A 1 -23.73 30.71 -29.79
N MET A 2 -23.57 29.50 -30.32
CA MET A 2 -23.59 28.23 -29.58
C MET A 2 -22.23 27.97 -28.93
N ASP A 3 -22.25 27.62 -27.64
CA ASP A 3 -21.07 27.29 -26.84
C ASP A 3 -20.67 25.81 -27.09
N PRO A 4 -19.47 25.51 -27.64
CA PRO A 4 -19.14 24.19 -28.18
C PRO A 4 -18.43 23.27 -27.16
N LYS A 5 -18.80 23.30 -25.86
CA LYS A 5 -18.13 22.50 -24.81
C LYS A 5 -19.03 21.56 -23.99
N SER A 6 -20.25 21.28 -24.45
CA SER A 6 -21.18 20.35 -23.79
C SER A 6 -21.27 18.98 -24.46
N GLY A 7 -20.16 18.48 -25.03
CA GLY A 7 -20.11 17.12 -25.59
C GLY A 7 -19.87 16.05 -24.52
N PRO A 8 -20.48 14.85 -24.62
CA PRO A 8 -20.28 13.74 -23.68
C PRO A 8 -18.82 13.27 -23.59
N VAL A 9 -18.01 13.59 -24.59
CA VAL A 9 -16.56 13.32 -24.64
C VAL A 9 -15.80 14.15 -23.60
N GLY A 10 -16.23 15.38 -23.29
CA GLY A 10 -15.60 16.24 -22.28
C GLY A 10 -15.73 15.66 -20.86
N GLY A 11 -16.86 15.01 -20.56
CA GLY A 11 -17.06 14.31 -19.29
C GLY A 11 -16.23 13.03 -19.16
N VAL A 12 -15.98 12.32 -20.26
CA VAL A 12 -15.13 11.12 -20.29
C VAL A 12 -13.65 11.50 -20.20
N VAL A 13 -13.20 12.57 -20.88
CA VAL A 13 -11.82 13.08 -20.77
C VAL A 13 -11.57 13.71 -19.39
N ALA A 14 -12.55 14.38 -18.79
CA ALA A 14 -12.46 14.86 -17.40
C ALA A 14 -12.46 13.71 -16.38
N ARG A 15 -13.15 12.59 -16.67
CA ARG A 15 -13.05 11.35 -15.87
C ARG A 15 -11.73 10.63 -16.09
N LEU A 16 -11.17 10.63 -17.30
CA LEU A 16 -9.88 10.04 -17.63
C LEU A 16 -8.72 10.85 -17.04
N GLY A 17 -8.86 12.18 -16.93
CA GLY A 17 -7.92 13.03 -16.21
C GLY A 17 -7.90 12.82 -14.69
N ARG A 18 -8.84 12.04 -14.14
CA ARG A 18 -8.89 11.62 -12.73
C ARG A 18 -8.28 10.23 -12.49
N PHE A 19 -7.66 9.59 -13.49
CA PHE A 19 -6.90 8.37 -13.19
C PHE A 19 -5.70 8.73 -12.31
N PRO A 20 -5.47 8.01 -11.20
CA PRO A 20 -4.31 8.27 -10.36
C PRO A 20 -3.06 8.08 -11.22
N VAL A 21 -2.25 9.14 -11.32
CA VAL A 21 -0.93 9.05 -11.96
C VAL A 21 -0.14 8.01 -11.17
N ILE A 22 0.06 6.84 -11.77
CA ILE A 22 0.81 5.76 -11.13
C ILE A 22 2.26 6.22 -11.12
N ALA A 23 2.74 6.58 -9.93
CA ALA A 23 4.14 6.89 -9.72
C ALA A 23 4.96 5.62 -10.09
N PRO A 24 5.96 5.72 -11.00
CA PRO A 24 6.79 4.57 -11.40
C PRO A 24 7.37 3.79 -10.21
N GLU A 25 7.61 4.48 -9.11
CA GLU A 25 8.10 3.97 -7.83
C GLU A 25 7.18 2.90 -7.21
N ILE A 26 5.87 2.96 -7.48
CA ILE A 26 4.88 2.00 -6.98
C ILE A 26 4.88 0.73 -7.84
N LEU A 27 5.12 0.88 -9.14
CA LEU A 27 5.05 -0.18 -10.15
C LEU A 27 6.37 -0.98 -10.22
N MET A 28 7.51 -0.29 -10.10
CA MET A 28 8.85 -0.83 -10.29
C MET A 28 9.12 -2.13 -9.51
N PRO A 29 8.84 -2.22 -8.20
CA PRO A 29 9.12 -3.46 -7.47
C PRO A 29 8.28 -4.65 -7.94
N GLY A 30 7.04 -4.42 -8.39
CA GLY A 30 6.19 -5.48 -8.92
C GLY A 30 6.68 -5.98 -10.27
N LEU A 31 7.11 -5.07 -11.15
CA LEU A 31 7.68 -5.42 -12.45
C LEU A 31 9.00 -6.20 -12.30
N VAL A 32 9.89 -5.69 -11.45
CA VAL A 32 11.16 -6.35 -11.13
C VAL A 32 10.89 -7.75 -10.60
N LEU A 33 9.95 -7.92 -9.67
CA LEU A 33 9.62 -9.23 -9.11
C LEU A 33 9.04 -10.19 -10.16
N THR A 34 8.17 -9.69 -11.05
CA THR A 34 7.54 -10.49 -12.10
C THR A 34 8.56 -11.00 -13.12
N ALA A 35 9.59 -10.21 -13.41
CA ALA A 35 10.70 -10.62 -14.27
C ALA A 35 11.74 -11.49 -13.53
N LEU A 36 11.99 -11.19 -12.25
CA LEU A 36 13.03 -11.85 -11.44
C LEU A 36 12.64 -13.28 -11.06
N TRP A 37 11.38 -13.52 -10.72
CA TRP A 37 10.90 -14.84 -10.30
C TRP A 37 11.19 -15.97 -11.31
N PRO A 38 10.82 -15.88 -12.60
CA PRO A 38 11.09 -16.95 -13.56
C PRO A 38 12.59 -17.17 -13.77
N LEU A 39 13.41 -16.10 -13.74
CA LEU A 39 14.87 -16.21 -13.84
C LEU A 39 15.44 -16.99 -12.64
N LEU A 40 15.03 -16.64 -11.42
CA LEU A 40 15.49 -17.33 -10.22
C LEU A 40 15.03 -18.79 -10.18
N ARG A 41 13.84 -19.12 -10.69
CA ARG A 41 13.39 -20.52 -10.76
C ARG A 41 14.16 -21.38 -11.75
N VAL A 42 14.78 -20.78 -12.77
CA VAL A 42 15.66 -21.49 -13.71
C VAL A 42 17.09 -21.59 -13.17
N MET A 43 17.56 -20.56 -12.45
CA MET A 43 18.94 -20.50 -11.94
C MET A 43 19.17 -21.27 -10.64
N LEU A 44 18.13 -21.48 -9.84
CA LEU A 44 18.22 -22.14 -8.54
C LEU A 44 17.44 -23.44 -8.52
N ASP A 45 18.06 -24.49 -7.98
CA ASP A 45 17.45 -25.82 -7.84
C ASP A 45 16.34 -25.83 -6.77
N SER A 46 16.52 -25.04 -5.71
CA SER A 46 15.59 -24.92 -4.59
C SER A 46 14.57 -23.83 -4.84
N GLU A 47 13.29 -24.21 -4.86
CA GLU A 47 12.18 -23.25 -4.99
C GLU A 47 12.08 -22.30 -3.80
N VAL A 48 12.43 -22.79 -2.60
CA VAL A 48 12.43 -22.02 -1.36
C VAL A 48 13.48 -20.90 -1.43
N ASP A 49 14.67 -21.21 -1.92
CA ASP A 49 15.76 -20.22 -2.01
C ASP A 49 15.45 -19.17 -3.08
N ALA A 50 14.89 -19.60 -4.22
CA ALA A 50 14.40 -18.68 -5.24
C ALA A 50 13.32 -17.74 -4.69
N PHE A 51 12.41 -18.25 -3.86
CA PHE A 51 11.36 -17.45 -3.23
C PHE A 51 11.93 -16.43 -2.25
N LEU A 52 12.79 -16.88 -1.33
CA LEU A 52 13.39 -16.02 -0.31
C LEU A 52 14.21 -14.92 -0.97
N LEU A 53 15.00 -15.23 -1.99
CA LEU A 53 15.79 -14.24 -2.71
C LEU A 53 14.89 -13.23 -3.45
N ALA A 54 13.86 -13.69 -4.15
CA ALA A 54 12.90 -12.82 -4.83
C ALA A 54 12.18 -11.88 -3.85
N PHE A 55 11.74 -12.42 -2.70
CA PHE A 55 11.13 -11.67 -1.62
C PHE A 55 12.07 -10.59 -1.09
N VAL A 56 13.30 -10.96 -0.74
CA VAL A 56 14.31 -10.07 -0.17
C VAL A 56 14.65 -8.94 -1.13
N VAL A 57 14.92 -9.25 -2.41
CA VAL A 57 15.22 -8.25 -3.43
C VAL A 57 14.05 -7.28 -3.57
N THR A 58 12.81 -7.78 -3.58
CA THR A 58 11.61 -6.94 -3.68
C THR A 58 11.46 -6.00 -2.50
N ILE A 59 11.59 -6.51 -1.26
CA ILE A 59 11.46 -5.65 -0.08
C ILE A 59 12.63 -4.67 0.01
N ALA A 60 13.85 -5.10 -0.28
CA ALA A 60 15.03 -4.24 -0.32
C ALA A 60 14.85 -3.10 -1.32
N LEU A 61 14.36 -3.39 -2.53
CA LEU A 61 14.07 -2.37 -3.53
C LEU A 61 12.97 -1.41 -3.06
N ARG A 62 11.88 -1.92 -2.46
CA ARG A 62 10.82 -1.09 -1.88
C ARG A 62 11.36 -0.17 -0.77
N LEU A 63 12.23 -0.69 0.08
CA LEU A 63 12.86 0.07 1.15
C LEU A 63 13.81 1.12 0.58
N ALA A 64 14.63 0.78 -0.40
CA ALA A 64 15.55 1.72 -1.05
C ALA A 64 14.80 2.91 -1.67
N ILE A 65 13.71 2.65 -2.39
CA ILE A 65 12.85 3.70 -2.98
C ILE A 65 12.22 4.58 -1.89
N LYS A 66 11.77 3.98 -0.78
CA LYS A 66 11.13 4.74 0.32
C LYS A 66 12.13 5.36 1.30
N ALA A 67 13.40 4.95 1.28
CA ALA A 67 14.41 5.40 2.24
C ALA A 67 14.64 6.91 2.14
N GLU A 68 14.67 7.48 0.93
CA GLU A 68 14.84 8.93 0.76
C GLU A 68 13.70 9.72 1.42
N MET A 69 12.45 9.29 1.20
CA MET A 69 11.25 9.88 1.83
C MET A 69 11.26 9.73 3.36
N LEU A 70 11.68 8.56 3.87
CA LEU A 70 11.76 8.29 5.31
C LEU A 70 12.88 9.11 5.96
N ILE A 71 14.05 9.22 5.32
CA ILE A 71 15.18 10.00 5.81
C ILE A 71 14.80 11.48 5.89
N LEU A 72 14.15 12.03 4.86
CA LEU A 72 13.68 13.42 4.84
C LEU A 72 12.57 13.68 5.87
N ALA A 73 11.59 12.77 5.98
CA ALA A 73 10.50 12.91 6.93
C ALA A 73 10.96 12.78 8.39
N ALA A 74 11.89 11.87 8.66
CA ALA A 74 12.32 11.57 10.01
C ALA A 74 13.51 12.43 10.47
N SER A 75 14.32 13.01 9.57
CA SER A 75 15.25 14.09 9.94
C SER A 75 14.55 15.35 10.45
N SER A 76 13.26 15.52 10.12
CA SER A 76 12.45 16.67 10.55
C SER A 76 11.79 16.53 11.93
N ARG A 77 11.72 15.31 12.50
CA ARG A 77 10.94 15.04 13.74
C ARG A 77 11.68 14.28 14.83
N ILE A 78 12.68 13.49 14.49
CA ILE A 78 13.39 12.60 15.41
C ILE A 78 14.89 12.77 15.16
N GLY A 79 15.70 12.80 16.23
CA GLY A 79 17.15 12.91 16.11
C GLY A 79 17.69 11.89 15.10
N ARG A 80 18.54 12.35 14.16
CA ARG A 80 19.05 11.58 13.00
C ARG A 80 19.48 10.14 13.34
N ARG A 81 20.01 9.91 14.54
CA ARG A 81 20.43 8.58 15.03
C ARG A 81 19.25 7.64 15.31
N ALA A 82 18.20 8.11 15.98
CA ALA A 82 17.03 7.28 16.29
C ALA A 82 16.23 6.91 15.03
N THR A 83 16.16 7.83 14.07
CA THR A 83 15.61 7.57 12.72
C THR A 83 16.38 6.48 11.99
N VAL A 84 17.71 6.56 11.98
CA VAL A 84 18.57 5.57 11.32
C VAL A 84 18.42 4.21 11.99
N VAL A 85 18.45 4.15 13.34
CA VAL A 85 18.25 2.90 14.09
C VAL A 85 16.87 2.30 13.86
N ALA A 86 15.80 3.09 13.89
CA ALA A 86 14.46 2.59 13.61
C ALA A 86 14.33 2.08 12.16
N THR A 87 14.92 2.77 11.20
CA THR A 87 14.91 2.35 9.78
C THR A 87 15.71 1.05 9.59
N LEU A 88 16.86 0.93 10.25
CA LEU A 88 17.70 -0.28 10.22
C LEU A 88 17.04 -1.46 10.95
N ALA A 89 16.37 -1.22 12.07
CA ALA A 89 15.72 -2.27 12.86
C ALA A 89 14.46 -2.80 12.16
N PHE A 90 13.58 -1.92 11.69
CA PHE A 90 12.31 -2.32 11.09
C PHE A 90 12.41 -2.70 9.61
N GLY A 91 13.41 -2.19 8.88
CA GLY A 91 13.66 -2.58 7.48
C GLY A 91 14.58 -3.80 7.39
N PRO A 92 15.91 -3.60 7.33
CA PRO A 92 16.89 -4.70 7.24
C PRO A 92 16.84 -5.70 8.39
N GLY A 93 16.64 -5.26 9.64
CA GLY A 93 16.66 -6.13 10.82
C GLY A 93 15.53 -7.15 10.82
N LEU A 94 14.32 -6.71 10.49
CA LEU A 94 13.17 -7.60 10.33
C LEU A 94 13.34 -8.54 9.14
N LEU A 95 13.95 -8.05 8.04
CA LEU A 95 14.28 -8.89 6.89
C LEU A 95 15.28 -10.00 7.26
N ALA A 96 16.34 -9.63 7.99
CA ALA A 96 17.36 -10.58 8.44
C ALA A 96 16.75 -11.64 9.36
N PHE A 97 15.86 -11.24 10.27
CA PHE A 97 15.12 -12.19 11.10
C PHE A 97 14.29 -13.17 10.25
N LEU A 98 13.56 -12.68 9.25
CA LEU A 98 12.74 -13.54 8.38
C LEU A 98 13.59 -14.52 7.56
N ILE A 99 14.75 -14.09 7.06
CA ILE A 99 15.67 -14.95 6.28
C ILE A 99 16.31 -16.01 7.18
N LEU A 100 16.76 -15.64 8.39
CA LEU A 100 17.45 -16.55 9.32
C LEU A 100 16.55 -17.69 9.81
N ASN A 101 15.23 -17.51 9.79
CA ASN A 101 14.28 -18.57 10.13
C ASN A 101 14.05 -19.57 8.97
N GLY A 102 14.43 -19.24 7.74
CA GLY A 102 14.43 -20.14 6.58
C GLY A 102 13.06 -20.64 6.08
N ASP A 103 11.97 -20.31 6.77
CA ASP A 103 10.61 -20.75 6.42
C ASP A 103 9.86 -19.65 5.64
N PRO A 104 9.52 -19.89 4.35
CA PRO A 104 8.76 -18.98 3.50
C PRO A 104 7.45 -18.49 4.11
N THR A 105 6.81 -19.31 4.95
CA THR A 105 5.52 -19.00 5.56
C THR A 105 5.59 -17.76 6.44
N TRP A 106 6.72 -17.54 7.13
CA TRP A 106 6.91 -16.34 7.95
C TRP A 106 7.01 -15.08 7.10
N CYS A 107 7.67 -15.15 5.93
CA CYS A 107 7.70 -14.03 4.98
C CYS A 107 6.30 -13.69 4.49
N GLN A 108 5.45 -14.69 4.27
CA GLN A 108 4.09 -14.46 3.81
C GLN A 108 3.18 -13.91 4.91
N ARG A 109 3.27 -14.47 6.13
CA ARG A 109 2.49 -14.03 7.30
C ARG A 109 2.92 -12.68 7.84
N PHE A 110 4.15 -12.23 7.56
CA PHE A 110 4.56 -10.86 7.84
C PHE A 110 3.62 -9.84 7.18
N LEU A 111 3.19 -10.10 5.94
CA LEU A 111 2.24 -9.22 5.23
C LEU A 111 0.85 -9.24 5.89
N SER A 112 0.40 -10.39 6.38
CA SER A 112 -0.82 -10.50 7.19
C SER A 112 -0.74 -9.68 8.48
N ALA A 113 0.38 -9.81 9.21
CA ALA A 113 0.60 -9.03 10.44
C ALA A 113 0.55 -7.52 10.15
N TYR A 114 1.15 -7.07 9.05
CA TYR A 114 1.06 -5.68 8.61
C TYR A 114 -0.39 -5.23 8.38
N PHE A 115 -1.19 -5.98 7.61
CA PHE A 115 -2.59 -5.62 7.35
C PHE A 115 -3.43 -5.62 8.62
N LEU A 116 -3.22 -6.59 9.52
CA LEU A 116 -3.91 -6.67 10.80
C LEU A 116 -3.60 -5.45 11.68
N VAL A 117 -2.33 -5.07 11.81
CA VAL A 117 -1.91 -3.90 12.58
C VAL A 117 -2.53 -2.62 11.99
N MET A 118 -2.51 -2.44 10.67
CA MET A 118 -3.13 -1.29 10.03
C MET A 118 -4.66 -1.24 10.23
N ALA A 119 -5.34 -2.38 10.12
CA ALA A 119 -6.78 -2.48 10.39
C ALA A 119 -7.09 -2.11 11.84
N ALA A 120 -6.30 -2.60 12.80
CA ALA A 120 -6.46 -2.28 14.21
C ALA A 120 -6.27 -0.77 14.48
N MET A 121 -5.26 -0.13 13.89
CA MET A 121 -5.05 1.32 14.04
C MET A 121 -6.25 2.13 13.52
N PHE A 122 -6.79 1.79 12.35
CA PHE A 122 -7.99 2.47 11.83
C PHE A 122 -9.25 2.15 12.63
N LEU A 123 -9.36 0.93 13.18
CA LEU A 123 -10.49 0.56 14.03
C LEU A 123 -10.48 1.35 15.34
N LEU A 124 -9.31 1.52 15.95
CA LEU A 124 -9.15 2.39 17.12
C LEU A 124 -9.54 3.83 16.79
N ASP A 125 -9.15 4.34 15.61
CA ASP A 125 -9.53 5.70 15.17
C ASP A 125 -11.05 5.86 14.99
N VAL A 126 -11.74 4.80 14.54
CA VAL A 126 -13.21 4.75 14.45
C VAL A 126 -13.87 4.69 15.83
N ILE A 127 -13.31 3.92 16.77
CA ILE A 127 -13.83 3.77 18.14
C ILE A 127 -13.66 5.07 18.92
N ASP A 128 -12.49 5.70 18.84
CA ASP A 128 -12.20 6.97 19.51
C ASP A 128 -12.99 8.14 18.91
N GLY A 129 -13.46 7.99 17.65
CA GLY A 129 -14.25 9.00 16.94
C GLY A 129 -13.49 10.27 16.58
N LYS A 130 -12.18 10.34 16.88
CA LYS A 130 -11.36 11.53 16.66
C LYS A 130 -10.77 11.62 15.26
N GLY A 131 -10.69 10.52 14.52
CA GLY A 131 -10.19 10.53 13.14
C GLY A 131 -8.76 11.05 13.01
N HIS A 132 -7.92 10.91 14.05
CA HIS A 132 -6.57 11.45 14.07
C HIS A 132 -5.68 10.82 13.00
N LEU A 133 -5.87 9.53 12.73
CA LEU A 133 -5.07 8.82 11.72
C LEU A 133 -5.50 9.21 10.31
N ALA A 134 -6.81 9.26 10.06
CA ALA A 134 -7.35 9.70 8.78
C ALA A 134 -6.99 11.16 8.48
N ARG A 135 -7.18 12.07 9.44
CA ARG A 135 -6.86 13.50 9.29
C ARG A 135 -5.37 13.76 9.08
N ARG A 136 -4.51 12.97 9.71
CA ARG A 136 -3.06 13.06 9.52
C ARG A 136 -2.62 12.57 8.15
N LYS A 137 -3.25 11.51 7.65
CA LYS A 137 -2.84 10.85 6.40
C LYS A 137 -3.49 11.48 5.16
N TRP A 138 -4.67 12.06 5.30
CA TRP A 138 -5.44 12.73 4.27
C TRP A 138 -6.05 14.02 4.82
N PRO A 139 -5.22 15.07 5.03
CA PRO A 139 -5.68 16.35 5.58
C PRO A 139 -6.71 17.07 4.70
N GLU A 140 -6.80 16.70 3.42
CA GLU A 140 -7.74 17.29 2.47
C GLU A 140 -9.21 16.88 2.69
N ILE A 141 -9.48 15.80 3.44
CA ILE A 141 -10.83 15.40 3.84
C ILE A 141 -11.08 15.97 5.22
N ASP A 142 -11.78 17.10 5.31
CA ASP A 142 -11.94 17.83 6.58
C ASP A 142 -13.30 17.57 7.25
N GLN A 143 -14.32 17.10 6.52
CA GLN A 143 -15.62 16.89 7.13
C GLN A 143 -15.60 15.69 8.10
N PRO A 144 -16.02 15.87 9.37
CA PRO A 144 -15.96 14.79 10.37
C PRO A 144 -16.72 13.52 9.97
N GLY A 145 -17.86 13.68 9.29
CA GLY A 145 -18.65 12.55 8.77
C GLY A 145 -17.89 11.75 7.72
N THR A 146 -17.27 12.43 6.75
CA THR A 146 -16.47 11.84 5.68
C THR A 146 -15.21 11.17 6.21
N GLN A 147 -14.53 11.78 7.19
CA GLN A 147 -13.37 11.19 7.86
C GLN A 147 -13.70 9.86 8.55
N ARG A 148 -14.87 9.78 9.19
CA ARG A 148 -15.34 8.53 9.83
C ARG A 148 -15.59 7.44 8.79
N ILE A 149 -16.25 7.79 7.68
CA ILE A 149 -16.50 6.85 6.57
C ILE A 149 -15.17 6.37 5.97
N LEU A 150 -14.22 7.29 5.73
CA LEU A 150 -12.89 6.93 5.24
C LEU A 150 -12.20 5.94 6.17
N SER A 151 -12.21 6.20 7.48
CA SER A 151 -11.59 5.30 8.46
C SER A 151 -12.23 3.90 8.45
N GLN A 152 -13.56 3.83 8.37
CA GLN A 152 -14.29 2.56 8.25
C GLN A 152 -13.93 1.80 6.95
N LEU A 153 -13.90 2.50 5.82
CA LEU A 153 -13.48 1.93 4.54
C LEU A 153 -12.04 1.41 4.60
N MET A 154 -11.14 2.12 5.27
CA MET A 154 -9.77 1.67 5.47
C MET A 154 -9.69 0.42 6.36
N VAL A 155 -10.52 0.29 7.41
CA VAL A 155 -10.60 -0.96 8.19
C VAL A 155 -11.00 -2.13 7.30
N ILE A 156 -12.10 -1.98 6.56
CA ILE A 156 -12.62 -3.02 5.66
C ILE A 156 -11.58 -3.39 4.61
N TYR A 157 -10.92 -2.39 4.02
CA TYR A 157 -9.88 -2.59 3.03
C TYR A 157 -8.71 -3.44 3.57
N HIS A 158 -8.16 -3.09 4.73
CA HIS A 158 -7.03 -3.85 5.29
C HIS A 158 -7.43 -5.24 5.76
N LEU A 159 -8.64 -5.43 6.32
CA LEU A 159 -9.16 -6.77 6.63
C LEU A 159 -9.40 -7.61 5.37
N GLY A 160 -9.86 -6.99 4.28
CA GLY A 160 -9.99 -7.65 2.98
C GLY A 160 -8.64 -8.08 2.41
N MET A 161 -7.62 -7.22 2.49
CA MET A 161 -6.25 -7.55 2.08
C MET A 161 -5.62 -8.64 2.95
N LEU A 162 -5.90 -8.63 4.27
CA LEU A 162 -5.50 -9.70 5.19
C LEU A 162 -6.10 -11.04 4.76
N LEU A 163 -7.41 -11.08 4.53
CA LEU A 163 -8.10 -12.30 4.11
C LEU A 163 -7.58 -12.79 2.76
N ALA A 164 -7.41 -11.89 1.79
CA ALA A 164 -6.84 -12.23 0.48
C ALA A 164 -5.43 -12.82 0.61
N ASN A 165 -4.60 -12.29 1.51
CA ASN A 165 -3.27 -12.83 1.76
C ASN A 165 -3.31 -14.24 2.36
N GLU A 166 -4.14 -14.49 3.38
CA GLU A 166 -4.27 -15.82 4.00
C GLU A 166 -4.87 -16.87 3.04
N VAL A 167 -5.82 -16.46 2.19
CA VAL A 167 -6.34 -17.33 1.12
C VAL A 167 -5.23 -17.67 0.14
N LEU A 168 -4.42 -16.70 -0.29
CA LEU A 168 -3.30 -16.97 -1.18
C LEU A 168 -2.23 -17.85 -0.53
N ILE A 169 -1.93 -17.66 0.75
CA ILE A 169 -1.00 -18.54 1.49
C ILE A 169 -1.51 -19.98 1.51
N SER A 170 -2.81 -20.19 1.72
CA SER A 170 -3.39 -21.53 1.83
C SER A 170 -3.66 -22.22 0.49
N THR A 171 -3.85 -21.47 -0.60
CA THR A 171 -4.31 -22.02 -1.88
C THR A 171 -3.34 -21.84 -3.05
N SER A 172 -2.33 -20.98 -2.94
CA SER A 172 -1.47 -20.62 -4.07
C SER A 172 0.00 -20.98 -3.82
N GLY A 173 0.71 -21.35 -4.88
CA GLY A 173 2.16 -21.55 -4.82
C GLY A 173 2.94 -20.25 -4.65
N PHE A 174 4.22 -20.36 -4.28
CA PHE A 174 5.10 -19.23 -3.97
C PHE A 174 5.15 -18.16 -5.07
N GLY A 175 5.19 -18.56 -6.34
CA GLY A 175 5.19 -17.63 -7.47
C GLY A 175 3.94 -16.74 -7.55
N ASN A 176 2.75 -17.32 -7.36
CA ASN A 176 1.49 -16.58 -7.40
C ASN A 176 1.40 -15.58 -6.24
N TRP A 177 1.85 -16.02 -5.06
CA TRP A 177 1.92 -15.13 -3.89
C TRP A 177 2.93 -13.99 -4.11
N LEU A 178 4.08 -14.24 -4.73
CA LEU A 178 5.05 -13.20 -5.08
C LEU A 178 4.46 -12.17 -6.04
N VAL A 179 3.72 -12.60 -7.07
CA VAL A 179 3.01 -11.68 -7.96
C VAL A 179 2.05 -10.80 -7.16
N PHE A 180 1.27 -11.38 -6.25
CA PHE A 180 0.41 -10.61 -5.35
C PHE A 180 1.22 -9.61 -4.50
N LEU A 181 2.31 -10.04 -3.87
CA LEU A 181 3.20 -9.15 -3.12
C LEU A 181 3.71 -7.99 -3.99
N GLY A 182 4.08 -8.27 -5.24
CA GLY A 182 4.56 -7.31 -6.23
C GLY A 182 3.54 -6.20 -6.52
N TYR A 183 2.30 -6.60 -6.80
CA TYR A 183 1.24 -5.69 -7.22
C TYR A 183 0.36 -5.14 -6.07
N ALA A 184 0.45 -5.71 -4.86
CA ALA A 184 -0.33 -5.27 -3.70
C ALA A 184 -0.28 -3.75 -3.45
N PRO A 185 0.87 -3.06 -3.49
CA PRO A 185 0.88 -1.60 -3.31
C PRO A 185 0.28 -0.82 -4.48
N LEU A 186 0.34 -1.34 -5.71
CA LEU A 186 -0.38 -0.74 -6.84
C LEU A 186 -1.90 -0.85 -6.61
N ILE A 187 -2.38 -2.05 -6.28
CA ILE A 187 -3.79 -2.29 -5.94
C ILE A 187 -4.21 -1.37 -4.78
N SER A 188 -3.40 -1.29 -3.73
CA SER A 188 -3.63 -0.40 -2.59
C SER A 188 -3.75 1.06 -3.00
N HIS A 189 -2.83 1.52 -3.85
CA HIS A 189 -2.83 2.90 -4.33
C HIS A 189 -4.09 3.21 -5.13
N LEU A 190 -4.46 2.33 -6.08
CA LEU A 190 -5.65 2.51 -6.91
C LEU A 190 -6.92 2.55 -6.04
N VAL A 191 -7.10 1.57 -5.15
CA VAL A 191 -8.28 1.49 -4.28
C VAL A 191 -8.40 2.72 -3.39
N VAL A 192 -7.31 3.12 -2.72
CA VAL A 192 -7.31 4.30 -1.84
C VAL A 192 -7.60 5.58 -2.62
N GLN A 193 -6.96 5.78 -3.78
CA GLN A 193 -7.19 6.98 -4.60
C GLN A 193 -8.63 7.03 -5.13
N SER A 194 -9.20 5.89 -5.54
CA SER A 194 -10.60 5.82 -5.94
C SER A 194 -11.54 6.14 -4.77
N MET A 195 -11.29 5.62 -3.57
CA MET A 195 -12.07 5.94 -2.38
C MET A 195 -12.03 7.44 -2.06
N LEU A 196 -10.84 8.04 -2.07
CA LEU A 196 -10.68 9.48 -1.84
C LEU A 196 -11.39 10.31 -2.91
N ALA A 197 -11.31 9.93 -4.19
CA ALA A 197 -11.99 10.62 -5.27
C ALA A 197 -13.51 10.62 -5.09
N VAL A 198 -14.09 9.49 -4.67
CA VAL A 198 -15.52 9.38 -4.37
C VAL A 198 -15.91 10.24 -3.18
N LEU A 199 -15.12 10.19 -2.09
CA LEU A 199 -15.42 10.97 -0.88
C LEU A 199 -15.33 12.48 -1.13
N ARG A 200 -14.33 12.95 -1.90
CA ARG A 200 -14.23 14.36 -2.30
C ARG A 200 -15.44 14.81 -3.13
N ASP A 201 -15.92 13.95 -4.02
CA ASP A 201 -17.11 14.22 -4.84
C ASP A 201 -18.37 14.31 -3.97
N LEU A 202 -18.49 13.46 -2.94
CA LEU A 202 -19.58 13.51 -1.95
C LEU A 202 -19.52 14.79 -1.10
N GLU A 203 -18.34 15.20 -0.63
CA GLU A 203 -18.18 16.45 0.12
C GLU A 203 -18.56 17.67 -0.71
N ALA A 204 -18.15 17.72 -1.98
CA ALA A 204 -18.48 18.80 -2.89
C ALA A 204 -20.00 18.91 -3.16
N ARG A 205 -20.71 17.78 -3.24
CA ARG A 205 -22.17 17.75 -3.41
C ARG A 205 -22.90 18.12 -2.11
N GLY A 206 -22.39 17.70 -0.96
CA GLY A 206 -22.96 18.02 0.35
C GLY A 206 -22.75 19.48 0.77
N GLY A 207 -21.63 20.08 0.38
CA GLY A 207 -21.30 21.48 0.68
C GLY A 207 -21.98 22.52 -0.21
N GLY A 208 -22.63 22.11 -1.31
CA GLY A 208 -23.38 23.01 -2.21
C GLY A 208 -24.85 23.21 -1.83
N ALA A 209 -25.30 22.63 -0.71
CA ALA A 209 -26.69 22.66 -0.26
C ALA A 209 -26.91 23.45 1.04
N ALA A 210 -25.94 24.28 1.44
CA ALA A 210 -26.01 25.15 2.61
C ALA A 210 -26.01 26.63 2.21
#